data_AF-A0A2S8HJZ5-F1
#
_entry.id   AF-A0A2S8HJZ5-F1
#
_cell.length_a   1.000
_cell.length_b   1.000
_cell.length_c   1.000
_cell.angle_alpha   90.00
_cell.angle_beta   90.00
_cell.angle_gamma   90.00
#
_symmetry.space_group_name_H-M   'P 1'
#
loop_
_entity.id
_entity.type
_entity.pdbx_description
1 polymer ?
#
loop_
_entity_poly.entity_id
_entity_poly.type
_entity_poly.pdbx_seq_one_letter_code
_entity_poly.pdbx_strand_id
1 'polypeptide(L)'
;MKSFYADARVWSNQDGKPLFWIDDISLSVNGLEIVEDSFIQSLRDNDEVQILNGVIYSYEDLGEVATLAEYFKSWQDTHDAPPGSKIDKHQANPGPSLKRCVP
;
A
#
# COMPACT_ATOMS: atom_id res chain seq x y z
N MET A 1 8.57 -18.51 -4.27
CA MET A 1 7.80 -17.34 -3.83
C MET A 1 8.26 -16.14 -4.63
N LYS A 2 7.60 -15.83 -5.76
CA LYS A 2 7.92 -14.64 -6.57
C LYS A 2 7.30 -13.44 -5.87
N SER A 3 8.12 -12.42 -5.64
CA SER A 3 7.83 -11.13 -5.00
C SER A 3 6.43 -10.60 -5.32
N PHE A 4 5.46 -10.90 -4.46
CA PHE A 4 4.07 -10.43 -4.61
C PHE A 4 3.91 -8.98 -4.12
N TYR A 5 4.93 -8.45 -3.42
CA TYR A 5 4.85 -7.21 -2.63
C TYR A 5 5.80 -6.10 -3.10
N ALA A 6 6.48 -6.28 -4.24
CA ALA A 6 7.50 -5.34 -4.69
C ALA A 6 7.27 -4.97 -6.16
N ASP A 7 6.12 -4.37 -6.49
CA ASP A 7 6.04 -3.61 -7.72
C ASP A 7 7.00 -2.43 -7.60
N ALA A 8 8.14 -2.49 -8.29
CA ALA A 8 9.16 -1.45 -8.24
C ALA A 8 8.60 -0.06 -8.61
N ARG A 9 7.48 0.04 -9.33
CA ARG A 9 6.82 1.33 -9.63
C ARG A 9 6.18 1.98 -8.41
N VAL A 10 5.82 1.17 -7.42
CA VAL A 10 5.18 1.60 -6.18
C VAL A 10 6.19 1.67 -5.04
N TRP A 11 7.13 0.72 -5.00
CA TRP A 11 8.05 0.53 -3.89
C TRP A 11 9.43 1.19 -4.09
N SER A 12 9.74 1.69 -5.29
CA SER A 12 11.01 2.34 -5.59
C SER A 12 10.84 3.75 -6.16
N ASN A 13 11.71 4.65 -5.72
CA ASN A 13 11.84 5.99 -6.27
C ASN A 13 12.47 5.96 -7.66
N GLN A 14 12.44 7.09 -8.37
CA GLN A 14 13.05 7.23 -9.71
C GLN A 14 14.55 6.89 -9.73
N ASP A 15 15.22 7.06 -8.60
CA ASP A 15 16.64 6.71 -8.39
C ASP A 15 16.87 5.22 -8.06
N GLY A 16 15.82 4.39 -8.06
CA GLY A 16 15.86 2.98 -7.71
C GLY A 16 15.98 2.68 -6.21
N LYS A 17 15.97 3.71 -5.35
CA LYS A 17 15.98 3.56 -3.90
C LYS A 17 14.60 3.15 -3.39
N PRO A 18 14.49 2.35 -2.31
CA PRO A 18 13.21 2.00 -1.72
C PRO A 18 12.50 3.26 -1.20
N LEU A 19 11.23 3.41 -1.55
CA LEU A 19 10.34 4.47 -1.08
C LEU A 19 9.71 4.13 0.26
N PHE A 20 9.36 2.85 0.43
CA PHE A 20 8.60 2.37 1.57
C PHE A 20 9.27 1.15 2.21
N TRP A 21 9.02 0.93 3.49
CA TRP A 21 9.26 -0.33 4.17
C TRP A 21 8.01 -0.77 4.94
N ILE A 22 7.97 -2.04 5.32
CA ILE A 22 6.88 -2.61 6.11
C ILE A 22 7.47 -3.00 7.46
N ASP A 23 6.78 -2.65 8.53
CA ASP A 23 7.10 -3.07 9.90
C ASP A 23 5.83 -3.48 10.65
N ASP A 24 5.98 -3.87 11.92
CA ASP A 24 4.89 -4.28 12.81
C ASP A 24 4.00 -5.38 12.21
N ILE A 25 4.65 -6.34 11.54
CA ILE A 25 3.97 -7.45 10.86
C ILE A 25 3.54 -8.49 11.89
N SER A 26 2.23 -8.78 11.92
CA SER A 26 1.66 -9.88 12.71
C SER A 26 1.20 -10.99 11.77
N LEU A 27 1.53 -12.23 12.11
CA LEU A 27 1.27 -13.40 11.27
C LEU A 27 0.45 -14.45 12.03
N SER A 28 -0.36 -15.21 11.30
CA SER A 28 -0.88 -16.49 11.76
C SER A 28 -0.34 -17.62 10.88
N VAL A 29 -0.08 -18.76 11.50
CA VAL A 29 0.33 -19.99 10.83
C VAL A 29 -0.66 -21.08 11.20
N ASN A 30 -1.33 -21.67 10.21
CA ASN A 30 -2.37 -22.68 10.40
C ASN A 30 -3.46 -22.21 11.39
N GLY A 31 -3.80 -20.91 11.36
CA GLY A 31 -4.81 -20.29 12.22
C GLY A 31 -4.33 -19.93 13.64
N LEU A 32 -3.05 -20.16 13.97
CA LEU A 32 -2.45 -19.75 15.24
C LEU A 32 -1.61 -18.50 15.04
N GLU A 33 -1.91 -17.44 15.80
CA GLU A 33 -1.11 -16.22 15.79
C GLU A 33 0.29 -16.48 16.36
N ILE A 34 1.29 -15.97 15.66
CA ILE A 34 2.69 -16.12 16.01
C ILE A 34 3.17 -14.85 16.70
N VAL A 35 3.68 -15.01 17.92
CA VAL A 35 4.22 -13.89 18.73
C VAL A 35 5.75 -13.81 18.64
N GLU A 36 6.42 -14.91 18.27
CA GLU A 36 7.87 -15.00 18.20
C GLU A 36 8.37 -15.36 16.81
N ASP A 37 9.33 -14.59 16.30
CA ASP A 37 9.97 -14.79 14.99
C ASP A 37 10.68 -16.14 14.84
N SER A 38 11.03 -16.78 15.96
CA SER A 38 11.65 -18.12 16.00
C SER A 38 10.80 -19.16 15.27
N PHE A 39 9.47 -18.97 15.26
CA PHE A 39 8.53 -19.87 14.61
C PHE A 39 8.67 -19.84 13.07
N ILE A 40 9.10 -18.72 12.49
CA ILE A 40 9.26 -18.56 11.03
C ILE A 40 10.28 -19.57 10.49
N GLN A 41 11.32 -19.90 11.27
CA GLN A 41 12.34 -20.88 10.87
C GLN A 41 11.82 -22.33 10.85
N SER A 42 10.68 -22.58 11.48
CA SER A 42 10.06 -23.91 11.58
C SER A 42 8.94 -24.15 10.56
N LEU A 43 8.64 -23.15 9.73
CA LEU A 43 7.63 -23.23 8.68
C LEU A 43 7.92 -24.38 7.70
N ARG A 44 6.87 -25.08 7.33
CA ARG A 44 6.88 -26.18 6.36
C ARG A 44 6.12 -25.76 5.11
N ASP A 45 6.40 -26.45 4.00
CA ASP A 45 5.79 -26.15 2.70
C ASP A 45 4.25 -26.23 2.69
N ASN A 46 3.65 -26.99 3.61
CA ASN A 46 2.20 -27.17 3.71
C ASN A 46 1.54 -26.22 4.74
N ASP A 47 2.32 -25.38 5.41
CA ASP A 47 1.77 -24.45 6.40
C ASP A 47 1.09 -23.28 5.70
N GLU A 48 -0.13 -22.96 6.14
CA GLU A 48 -0.84 -21.78 5.69
C GLU A 48 -0.38 -20.58 6.52
N VAL A 49 0.25 -19.60 5.86
CA VAL A 49 0.69 -18.35 6.50
C VAL A 49 -0.25 -17.23 6.09
N GLN A 50 -0.86 -16.57 7.07
CA GLN A 50 -1.69 -15.39 6.86
C GLN A 50 -1.03 -14.18 7.51
N ILE A 51 -1.08 -13.03 6.83
CA ILE A 51 -0.70 -11.74 7.40
C ILE A 51 -1.93 -11.16 8.08
N LEU A 52 -1.88 -11.00 9.40
CA LEU A 52 -2.97 -10.43 10.19
C LEU A 52 -2.91 -8.90 10.21
N ASN A 53 -1.70 -8.36 10.34
CA ASN A 53 -1.46 -6.92 10.40
C ASN A 53 -0.08 -6.58 9.80
N GLY A 54 0.09 -5.32 9.44
CA GLY A 54 1.39 -4.72 9.16
C GLY A 54 1.23 -3.27 8.74
N VAL A 55 2.27 -2.49 8.96
CA VAL A 55 2.27 -1.04 8.78
C VAL A 55 3.30 -0.67 7.72
N ILE A 56 2.90 0.18 6.78
CA ILE A 56 3.76 0.71 5.73
C ILE A 56 4.27 2.06 6.18
N TYR A 57 5.57 2.26 6.06
CA TYR A 57 6.27 3.50 6.38
C TYR A 57 6.98 4.07 5.16
N SER A 58 7.11 5.40 5.11
CA SER A 58 7.82 6.14 4.05
C SER A 58 9.24 6.50 4.47
N TYR A 59 10.22 6.22 3.62
CA TYR A 59 11.62 6.68 3.80
C TYR A 59 11.78 8.18 3.61
N GLU A 60 10.82 8.86 2.96
CA GLU A 60 10.87 10.31 2.77
C GLU A 60 10.41 11.04 4.03
N ASP A 61 9.32 10.56 4.66
CA ASP A 61 8.69 11.22 5.81
C ASP A 61 9.05 10.57 7.16
N LEU A 62 9.70 9.40 7.13
CA LEU A 62 10.05 8.57 8.30
C LEU A 62 8.84 8.29 9.21
N GLY A 63 7.68 8.13 8.60
CA GLY A 63 6.41 7.97 9.29
C GLY A 63 5.52 6.91 8.65
N GLU A 64 4.54 6.46 9.43
CA GLU A 64 3.48 5.57 8.97
C GLU A 64 2.65 6.28 7.89
N VAL A 65 2.40 5.56 6.79
CA VAL A 65 1.60 6.07 5.67
C VAL A 65 0.29 5.32 5.49
N ALA A 66 0.24 4.03 5.81
CA ALA A 66 -0.95 3.20 5.72
C ALA A 66 -0.75 1.85 6.41
N THR A 67 -1.84 1.18 6.75
CA THR A 67 -1.82 -0.25 7.05
C THR A 67 -1.73 -1.09 5.76
N LEU A 68 -1.21 -2.31 5.86
CA LEU A 68 -1.20 -3.28 4.75
C LEU A 68 -2.62 -3.56 4.23
N ALA A 69 -3.62 -3.61 5.10
CA ALA A 69 -5.01 -3.82 4.73
C ALA A 69 -5.55 -2.68 3.84
N GLU A 70 -5.26 -1.43 4.20
CA GLU A 70 -5.64 -0.26 3.40
C GLU A 70 -4.92 -0.24 2.06
N TYR A 71 -3.62 -0.55 2.05
CA TYR A 71 -2.86 -0.67 0.81
C TYR A 71 -3.45 -1.72 -0.12
N PHE A 72 -3.74 -2.91 0.39
CA PHE A 72 -4.32 -3.99 -0.41
C PHE A 72 -5.68 -3.63 -0.98
N LYS A 73 -6.52 -2.97 -0.18
CA LYS A 73 -7.82 -2.48 -0.64
C LYS A 73 -7.65 -1.48 -1.78
N SER A 74 -6.75 -0.50 -1.64
CA SER A 74 -6.48 0.49 -2.69
C SER A 74 -5.88 -0.15 -3.94
N TRP A 75 -5.00 -1.14 -3.79
CA TRP A 75 -4.42 -1.88 -4.89
C TRP A 75 -5.51 -2.66 -5.64
N GLN A 76 -6.35 -3.39 -4.91
CA GLN A 76 -7.46 -4.15 -5.48
C GLN A 76 -8.43 -3.24 -6.23
N ASP A 77 -8.82 -2.10 -5.65
CA ASP A 77 -9.70 -1.12 -6.30
C ASP A 77 -9.12 -0.60 -7.63
N THR A 78 -7.79 -0.47 -7.71
CA THR A 78 -7.08 -0.03 -8.93
C THR A 78 -7.04 -1.13 -10.00
N HIS A 79 -7.04 -2.40 -9.60
CA HIS A 79 -6.98 -3.56 -10.49
C HIS A 79 -8.35 -4.13 -10.89
N ASP A 80 -9.38 -3.95 -10.05
CA ASP A 80 -10.79 -4.28 -10.35
C ASP A 80 -11.52 -3.15 -11.09
N ALA A 81 -10.91 -1.97 -11.21
CA ALA A 81 -11.45 -0.91 -12.05
C ALA A 81 -11.51 -1.37 -13.52
N PRO A 82 -12.69 -1.36 -14.18
CA PRO A 82 -12.77 -1.70 -15.59
C PRO A 82 -11.88 -0.75 -16.41
N PRO A 83 -11.21 -1.24 -17.46
CA PRO A 83 -10.33 -0.43 -18.30
C PRO A 83 -11.18 0.61 -19.05
N GLY A 84 -11.34 1.79 -18.44
CA GLY A 84 -12.24 2.83 -18.94
C GLY A 84 -12.40 4.05 -18.04
N SER A 85 -12.07 3.98 -16.75
CA SER A 85 -12.12 5.14 -15.85
C SER A 85 -10.87 6.02 -16.04
N LYS A 86 -10.80 6.72 -17.17
CA LYS A 86 -9.88 7.83 -17.35
C LYS A 86 -10.24 8.91 -16.34
N ILE A 87 -9.36 9.14 -15.37
CA ILE A 87 -9.33 10.43 -14.68
C ILE A 87 -8.68 11.39 -15.68
N ASP A 88 -9.49 12.11 -16.45
CA ASP A 88 -9.03 13.16 -17.37
C ASP A 88 -8.34 14.26 -16.56
N LYS A 89 -7.02 14.13 -16.35
CA LYS A 89 -6.15 15.28 -16.07
C LYS A 89 -5.90 16.00 -17.39
N HIS A 90 -6.86 16.82 -17.82
CA HIS A 90 -6.66 18.08 -18.53
C HIS A 90 -8.01 18.66 -18.96
N GLN A 91 -8.59 19.52 -18.11
CA GLN A 91 -9.37 20.62 -18.63
C GLN A 91 -8.99 21.90 -17.90
N ALA A 92 -8.04 22.60 -18.50
CA ALA A 92 -7.86 24.02 -18.30
C ALA A 92 -9.06 24.78 -18.89
N ASN A 93 -9.26 25.99 -18.34
CA ASN A 93 -10.07 27.13 -18.79
C ASN A 93 -11.52 27.24 -18.32
N PRO A 94 -12.07 28.47 -18.32
CA PRO A 94 -11.56 29.76 -17.83
C PRO A 94 -12.58 30.36 -16.82
N GLY A 95 -12.30 31.52 -16.23
CA GLY A 95 -13.25 32.18 -15.33
C GLY A 95 -14.62 32.46 -15.98
N PRO A 96 -15.64 32.80 -15.16
CA PRO A 96 -16.19 34.15 -15.33
C PRO A 96 -16.40 34.90 -14.01
N SER A 97 -16.30 36.22 -14.15
CA SER A 97 -16.50 37.29 -13.18
C SER A 97 -17.85 37.28 -12.43
N LEU A 98 -17.87 38.10 -11.35
CA LEU A 98 -18.99 38.81 -10.69
C LEU A 98 -19.44 38.19 -9.35
N LYS A 99 -19.56 38.88 -8.21
CA LYS A 99 -19.32 40.27 -7.76
C LYS A 99 -19.06 40.23 -6.24
N ARG A 100 -18.33 41.23 -5.75
CA ARG A 100 -18.20 41.58 -4.32
C ARG A 100 -19.56 41.69 -3.63
N CYS A 101 -19.67 41.08 -2.45
CA CYS A 101 -20.46 41.61 -1.33
C CYS A 101 -19.48 41.82 -0.16
N VAL A 102 -19.31 43.07 0.26
CA VAL A 102 -18.68 43.47 1.52
C VAL A 102 -19.75 44.32 2.24
N PRO A 103 -19.67 44.41 3.57
CA PRO A 103 -20.68 43.96 4.53
C PRO A 103 -22.04 44.68 4.42
#